data_AF-A0A429HY25-F1
#
_entry.id   AF-A0A429HY25-F1
#
_cell.length_a   1.000
_cell.length_b   1.000
_cell.length_c   1.000
_cell.angle_alpha   90.00
_cell.angle_beta   90.00
_cell.angle_gamma   90.00
#
_symmetry.space_group_name_H-M   'P 1'
#
loop_
_entity.id
_entity.type
_entity.pdbx_description
1 polymer ?
#
loop_
_entity_poly.entity_id
_entity_poly.type
_entity_poly.pdbx_seq_one_letter_code
_entity_poly.pdbx_strand_id
1 'polypeptide(L)'
;MAPSVDQGREMAKTPPKYLAVAEQIREAVRQGAPGDTMPRTQELAQTYGTTAPTITKALEHLAGDGMLVYDGEAWKVTEGLLPADMDSPAGTNADSPKADGGKPVGGVQETAEELAARIEDKAQEKGTDLAIPEAPRVLEGRVVTEHVDPDAKRALEREDVAAAFQQGKELGREWVSAEGHATKAKKALAAKLMDLRELFEHKGHPDWNGDSREYQAVVTLLYQDLGVEPPQRRAVLHHVENLKRERIPQALWGEFGVSPLTRGQRTQLGKKAGKASDEVSTMSKALAGQAAKGKATGHQMVTLAKHIDQGMAVFTTTSLRVMTSKQRAAFRDEVKAARDQADALLRELEGLEE
;
A
#
# COMPACT_ATOMS: atom_id res chain seq x y z
N MET A 1 -14.58 -34.43 39.68
CA MET A 1 -13.76 -33.97 38.54
C MET A 1 -14.55 -34.16 37.26
N ALA A 2 -14.99 -33.05 36.67
CA ALA A 2 -15.29 -32.91 35.25
C ALA A 2 -15.39 -31.40 34.99
N PRO A 3 -14.49 -30.78 34.20
CA PRO A 3 -14.64 -29.38 33.83
C PRO A 3 -15.62 -29.24 32.67
N SER A 4 -16.63 -28.39 32.87
CA SER A 4 -17.58 -27.94 31.86
C SER A 4 -16.85 -27.02 30.89
N VAL A 5 -16.72 -27.45 29.63
CA VAL A 5 -16.14 -26.63 28.56
C VAL A 5 -17.22 -25.68 28.06
N ASP A 6 -17.12 -24.43 28.51
CA ASP A 6 -17.83 -23.28 27.96
C ASP A 6 -17.26 -22.98 26.56
N GLN A 7 -17.89 -23.56 25.53
CA GLN A 7 -17.58 -23.24 24.14
C GLN A 7 -18.16 -21.87 23.81
N GLY A 8 -17.30 -20.86 23.84
CA GLY A 8 -17.56 -19.53 23.31
C GLY A 8 -18.07 -19.61 21.87
N ARG A 9 -19.38 -19.45 21.71
CA ARG A 9 -20.04 -19.26 20.43
C ARG A 9 -19.61 -17.92 19.87
N GLU A 10 -18.55 -17.93 19.07
CA GLU A 10 -18.03 -16.81 18.31
C GLU A 10 -19.17 -16.23 17.45
N MET A 11 -19.69 -15.05 17.84
CA MET A 11 -20.75 -14.39 17.10
C MET A 11 -20.18 -13.88 15.77
N ALA A 12 -20.38 -14.65 14.71
CA ALA A 12 -20.11 -14.25 13.34
C ALA A 12 -20.79 -12.89 13.07
N LYS A 13 -19.98 -11.83 12.98
CA LYS A 13 -20.46 -10.49 12.67
C LYS A 13 -21.12 -10.52 11.30
N THR A 14 -22.38 -10.13 11.22
CA THR A 14 -23.11 -10.04 9.96
C THR A 14 -22.33 -9.15 9.00
N PRO A 15 -22.03 -9.62 7.77
CA PRO A 15 -21.25 -8.84 6.81
C PRO A 15 -21.97 -7.53 6.49
N PRO A 16 -21.23 -6.44 6.24
CA PRO A 16 -21.80 -5.18 5.77
C PRO A 16 -22.72 -5.38 4.55
N LYS A 17 -23.88 -4.72 4.54
CA LYS A 17 -24.91 -4.89 3.50
C LYS A 17 -24.41 -4.68 2.06
N TYR A 18 -23.41 -3.82 1.86
CA TYR A 18 -22.86 -3.57 0.52
C TYR A 18 -22.07 -4.77 -0.03
N LEU A 19 -21.47 -5.61 0.82
CA LEU A 19 -20.77 -6.81 0.39
C LEU A 19 -21.74 -7.88 -0.13
N ALA A 20 -22.87 -8.07 0.57
CA ALA A 20 -23.91 -8.99 0.10
C ALA A 20 -24.47 -8.57 -1.27
N VAL A 21 -24.62 -7.26 -1.51
CA VAL A 21 -25.05 -6.73 -2.80
C VAL A 21 -23.94 -6.84 -3.87
N ALA A 22 -22.67 -6.64 -3.49
CA ALA A 22 -21.54 -6.83 -4.40
C ALA A 22 -21.44 -8.27 -4.90
N GLU A 23 -21.66 -9.28 -4.05
CA GLU A 23 -21.71 -10.68 -4.47
C GLU A 23 -22.82 -10.97 -5.48
N GLN A 24 -24.01 -10.40 -5.27
CA GLN A 24 -25.13 -10.57 -6.20
C GLN A 24 -24.84 -9.91 -7.56
N ILE A 25 -24.25 -8.71 -7.55
CA ILE A 25 -23.82 -8.03 -8.77
C ILE A 25 -22.71 -8.83 -9.47
N ARG A 26 -21.77 -9.40 -8.70
CA ARG A 26 -20.69 -10.23 -9.24
C ARG A 26 -21.23 -11.45 -9.98
N GLU A 27 -22.22 -12.13 -9.41
CA GLU A 27 -22.85 -13.28 -10.06
C GLU A 27 -23.59 -12.88 -11.35
N ALA A 28 -24.29 -11.75 -11.34
CA ALA A 28 -24.92 -11.21 -12.55
C ALA A 28 -23.89 -10.83 -13.64
N VAL A 29 -22.74 -10.28 -13.24
CA VAL A 29 -21.64 -9.94 -14.15
C VAL A 29 -20.97 -11.19 -14.74
N ARG A 30 -20.85 -12.28 -13.97
CA ARG A 30 -20.34 -13.58 -14.49
C ARG A 30 -21.21 -14.16 -15.60
N GLN A 31 -22.51 -13.87 -15.56
CA GLN A 31 -23.48 -14.34 -16.56
C GLN A 31 -23.61 -13.37 -17.75
N GLY A 32 -23.08 -12.15 -17.64
CA GLY A 32 -23.10 -11.12 -18.68
C GLY A 32 -21.92 -11.21 -19.65
N ALA A 33 -22.01 -10.51 -20.79
CA ALA A 33 -20.91 -10.42 -21.73
C ALA A 33 -19.88 -9.36 -21.27
N PRO A 34 -18.57 -9.61 -21.42
CA PRO A 34 -17.56 -8.59 -21.20
C PRO A 34 -17.82 -7.34 -22.07
N GLY A 35 -17.59 -6.15 -21.51
CA GLY A 35 -17.83 -4.88 -22.19
C GLY A 35 -19.26 -4.33 -22.05
N ASP A 36 -20.19 -5.08 -21.47
CA ASP A 36 -21.55 -4.59 -21.24
C ASP A 36 -21.56 -3.41 -20.25
N THR A 37 -22.44 -2.45 -20.57
CA THR A 37 -22.66 -1.27 -19.74
C THR A 37 -23.65 -1.61 -18.63
N MET A 38 -23.25 -1.39 -17.38
CA MET A 38 -24.10 -1.63 -16.23
C MET A 38 -25.28 -0.64 -16.21
N PRO A 39 -26.45 -1.06 -15.71
CA PRO A 39 -27.57 -0.16 -15.45
C PRO A 39 -27.19 0.98 -14.51
N ARG A 40 -27.94 2.08 -14.54
CA ARG A 40 -27.64 3.24 -13.70
C ARG A 40 -27.78 2.88 -12.22
N THR A 41 -27.02 3.55 -11.35
CA THR A 41 -27.02 3.30 -9.89
C THR A 41 -28.43 3.32 -9.29
N GLN A 42 -29.34 4.16 -9.78
CA GLN A 42 -30.73 4.22 -9.30
C GLN A 42 -31.55 3.00 -9.71
N GLU A 43 -31.32 2.44 -10.90
CA GLU A 43 -32.01 1.25 -11.40
C GLU A 43 -31.53 0.01 -10.66
N LEU A 44 -30.22 -0.09 -10.40
CA LEU A 44 -29.64 -1.14 -9.56
C LEU A 44 -30.18 -1.05 -8.13
N ALA A 45 -30.32 0.16 -7.57
CA ALA A 45 -30.88 0.35 -6.24
C ALA A 45 -32.32 -0.17 -6.13
N GLN A 46 -33.14 0.07 -7.17
CA GLN A 46 -34.50 -0.47 -7.25
C GLN A 46 -34.50 -2.00 -7.40
N THR A 47 -33.64 -2.53 -8.28
CA THR A 47 -33.53 -3.97 -8.57
C THR A 47 -33.13 -4.78 -7.34
N TYR A 48 -32.13 -4.30 -6.59
CA TYR A 48 -31.62 -4.97 -5.40
C TYR A 48 -32.27 -4.51 -4.09
N GLY A 49 -33.32 -3.68 -4.16
CA GLY A 49 -34.08 -3.22 -2.98
C GLY A 49 -33.22 -2.48 -1.94
N THR A 50 -32.27 -1.67 -2.39
CA THR A 50 -31.30 -0.98 -1.51
C THR A 50 -31.17 0.50 -1.85
N THR A 51 -30.31 1.22 -1.13
CA THR A 51 -30.08 2.66 -1.35
C THR A 51 -28.96 2.89 -2.37
N ALA A 52 -29.05 3.96 -3.16
CA ALA A 52 -28.02 4.32 -4.14
C ALA A 52 -26.59 4.38 -3.57
N PRO A 53 -26.33 4.94 -2.36
CA PRO A 53 -24.99 4.91 -1.77
C PRO A 53 -24.46 3.50 -1.47
N THR A 54 -25.35 2.55 -1.17
CA THR A 54 -24.98 1.14 -0.94
C THR A 54 -24.56 0.48 -2.25
N ILE A 55 -25.27 0.77 -3.35
CA ILE A 55 -24.88 0.34 -4.70
C ILE A 55 -23.55 0.97 -5.11
N THR A 56 -23.36 2.28 -4.93
CA THR A 56 -22.10 2.95 -5.27
C THR A 56 -20.92 2.29 -4.57
N LYS A 57 -21.03 1.99 -3.27
CA LYS A 57 -19.98 1.28 -2.53
C LYS A 57 -19.75 -0.15 -3.02
N ALA A 58 -20.80 -0.86 -3.41
CA ALA A 58 -20.68 -2.20 -3.98
C ALA A 58 -19.95 -2.18 -5.34
N LEU A 59 -20.27 -1.20 -6.20
CA LEU A 59 -19.61 -1.03 -7.50
C LEU A 59 -18.14 -0.61 -7.34
N GLU A 60 -17.84 0.32 -6.42
CA GLU A 60 -16.46 0.69 -6.07
C GLU A 60 -15.65 -0.50 -5.55
N HIS A 61 -16.28 -1.40 -4.77
CA HIS A 61 -15.64 -2.62 -4.29
C HIS A 61 -15.28 -3.56 -5.45
N LEU A 62 -16.22 -3.83 -6.36
CA LEU A 62 -15.99 -4.66 -7.55
C LEU A 62 -14.97 -4.04 -8.52
N ALA A 63 -14.90 -2.72 -8.58
CA ALA A 63 -13.87 -2.01 -9.34
C ALA A 63 -12.48 -2.11 -8.68
N GLY A 64 -12.44 -2.14 -7.35
CA GLY A 64 -11.23 -2.47 -6.59
C GLY A 64 -10.72 -3.88 -6.90
N ASP A 65 -11.65 -4.82 -7.14
CA ASP A 65 -11.36 -6.21 -7.54
C ASP A 65 -11.04 -6.35 -9.04
N GLY A 66 -11.09 -5.26 -9.81
CA GLY A 66 -10.79 -5.26 -11.24
C GLY A 66 -11.90 -5.79 -12.15
N MET A 67 -13.08 -6.11 -11.61
CA MET A 67 -14.22 -6.65 -12.37
C MET A 67 -15.03 -5.58 -13.13
N LEU A 68 -14.97 -4.34 -12.65
CA LEU A 68 -15.65 -3.19 -13.24
C LEU A 68 -14.68 -2.02 -13.43
N VAL A 69 -14.87 -1.25 -14.48
CA VAL A 69 -14.17 0.03 -14.71
C VAL A 69 -15.20 1.12 -14.91
N TYR A 70 -14.95 2.29 -14.29
CA TYR A 70 -15.74 3.49 -14.52
C TYR A 70 -15.10 4.32 -15.63
N ASP A 71 -15.82 4.58 -16.71
CA ASP A 71 -15.32 5.32 -17.87
C ASP A 71 -15.60 6.84 -17.82
N GLY A 72 -16.22 7.31 -16.74
CA GLY A 72 -16.64 8.70 -16.57
C GLY A 72 -18.15 8.89 -16.66
N GLU A 73 -18.85 8.03 -17.42
CA GLU A 73 -20.29 8.13 -17.67
C GLU A 73 -21.04 6.90 -17.12
N ALA A 74 -20.46 5.71 -17.24
CA ALA A 74 -21.06 4.46 -16.78
C ALA A 74 -20.02 3.47 -16.24
N TRP A 75 -20.52 2.46 -15.53
CA TRP A 75 -19.73 1.30 -15.13
C TRP A 75 -19.76 0.26 -16.25
N LYS A 76 -18.60 -0.28 -16.61
CA LYS A 76 -18.45 -1.30 -17.65
C LYS A 76 -17.77 -2.53 -17.09
N VAL A 77 -18.23 -3.70 -17.57
CA VAL A 77 -17.61 -5.00 -17.25
C VAL A 77 -16.27 -5.11 -17.96
N THR A 78 -15.20 -5.41 -17.23
CA THR A 78 -13.85 -5.58 -17.80
C THR A 78 -13.66 -6.97 -18.39
N GLU A 79 -12.84 -7.07 -19.44
CA GLU A 79 -12.56 -8.33 -20.16
C GLU A 79 -11.44 -9.16 -19.50
N GLY A 80 -10.89 -8.74 -18.37
CA GLY A 80 -9.69 -9.37 -17.82
C GLY A 80 -9.62 -9.36 -16.31
N LEU A 81 -10.25 -10.35 -15.68
CA LEU A 81 -9.69 -11.20 -14.61
C LEU A 81 -10.79 -12.17 -14.15
N LEU A 82 -11.16 -13.11 -15.01
CA LEU A 82 -11.77 -14.35 -14.54
C LEU A 82 -10.60 -15.25 -14.14
N PRO A 83 -10.39 -15.59 -12.87
CA PRO A 83 -9.58 -16.76 -12.56
C PRO A 83 -10.34 -17.96 -13.14
N ALA A 84 -9.88 -18.43 -14.30
CA ALA A 84 -10.12 -19.81 -14.70
C ALA A 84 -9.50 -20.69 -13.62
N ASP A 85 -10.23 -21.72 -13.21
CA ASP A 85 -9.77 -22.79 -12.32
C ASP A 85 -9.79 -22.47 -10.81
N MET A 86 -10.99 -22.34 -10.26
CA MET A 86 -11.29 -22.76 -8.88
C MET A 86 -12.54 -23.63 -8.86
N ASP A 87 -12.57 -24.65 -9.74
CA ASP A 87 -13.53 -25.75 -9.64
C ASP A 87 -12.85 -27.02 -9.08
N SER A 88 -13.43 -27.47 -7.96
CA SER A 88 -13.43 -28.83 -7.37
C SER A 88 -12.37 -29.24 -6.32
N PRO A 89 -12.76 -30.09 -5.34
CA PRO A 89 -14.05 -30.09 -4.61
C PRO A 89 -13.90 -30.39 -3.10
N ALA A 90 -14.82 -29.89 -2.26
CA ALA A 90 -15.02 -30.45 -0.92
C ALA A 90 -16.49 -30.30 -0.47
N GLY A 91 -17.12 -31.41 -0.12
CA GLY A 91 -18.24 -31.41 0.83
C GLY A 91 -19.60 -31.86 0.29
N THR A 92 -19.76 -33.17 0.19
CA THR A 92 -21.03 -33.92 0.19
C THR A 92 -22.05 -33.43 1.22
N ASN A 93 -23.32 -33.34 0.83
CA ASN A 93 -24.43 -33.94 1.59
C ASN A 93 -25.65 -34.18 0.69
N ALA A 94 -26.15 -35.41 0.75
CA ALA A 94 -27.36 -35.92 0.14
C ALA A 94 -28.63 -35.32 0.78
N ASP A 95 -29.71 -35.11 0.02
CA ASP A 95 -30.80 -36.10 -0.14
C ASP A 95 -31.88 -35.59 -1.13
N SER A 96 -32.66 -36.53 -1.66
CA SER A 96 -33.43 -36.58 -2.92
C SER A 96 -34.86 -35.93 -2.88
N PRO A 97 -35.83 -36.17 -3.81
CA PRO A 97 -35.87 -36.39 -5.29
C PRO A 97 -37.04 -35.63 -6.04
N LYS A 98 -36.99 -35.51 -7.39
CA LYS A 98 -38.08 -35.94 -8.32
C LYS A 98 -37.77 -35.82 -9.83
N ALA A 99 -38.37 -36.75 -10.57
CA ALA A 99 -38.35 -37.12 -12.01
C ALA A 99 -38.55 -35.96 -13.03
N ASP A 100 -38.20 -36.05 -14.33
CA ASP A 100 -38.71 -37.03 -15.31
C ASP A 100 -37.98 -37.03 -16.69
N GLY A 101 -38.00 -38.20 -17.37
CA GLY A 101 -37.80 -38.50 -18.83
C GLY A 101 -36.47 -38.15 -19.54
N GLY A 102 -35.56 -39.09 -19.88
CA GLY A 102 -35.59 -40.04 -21.02
C GLY A 102 -34.97 -39.42 -22.30
N LYS A 103 -33.92 -39.87 -23.01
CA LYS A 103 -33.43 -41.20 -23.47
C LYS A 103 -31.94 -41.08 -23.94
N PRO A 104 -31.22 -42.21 -24.22
CA PRO A 104 -29.75 -42.29 -24.30
C PRO A 104 -29.16 -42.21 -25.72
N VAL A 105 -27.89 -41.80 -25.85
CA VAL A 105 -27.03 -42.08 -27.01
C VAL A 105 -25.67 -42.58 -26.51
N GLY A 106 -25.20 -43.67 -27.12
CA GLY A 106 -24.19 -44.57 -26.62
C GLY A 106 -22.76 -44.03 -26.56
N GLY A 107 -21.98 -44.70 -25.70
CA GLY A 107 -20.57 -44.44 -25.47
C GLY A 107 -19.69 -44.94 -26.62
N VAL A 108 -18.69 -44.13 -26.94
CA VAL A 108 -17.44 -44.56 -27.56
C VAL A 108 -16.42 -44.59 -26.44
N GLN A 109 -16.00 -45.80 -26.04
CA GLN A 109 -14.84 -45.99 -25.17
C GLN A 109 -13.61 -45.94 -26.08
N GLU A 110 -12.93 -44.79 -26.13
CA GLU A 110 -11.55 -44.74 -26.63
C GLU A 110 -10.68 -45.53 -25.65
N THR A 111 -9.89 -46.45 -26.18
CA THR A 111 -9.04 -47.33 -25.37
C THR A 111 -7.73 -46.62 -25.02
N ALA A 112 -7.13 -46.97 -23.88
CA ALA A 112 -5.90 -46.35 -23.38
C ALA A 112 -4.71 -46.45 -24.36
N GLU A 113 -4.75 -47.37 -25.34
CA GLU A 113 -3.74 -47.50 -26.40
C GLU A 113 -3.85 -46.41 -27.47
N GLU A 114 -5.06 -45.95 -27.82
CA GLU A 114 -5.26 -44.87 -28.80
C GLU A 114 -4.81 -43.50 -28.25
N LEU A 115 -4.92 -43.30 -26.93
CA LEU A 115 -4.41 -42.10 -26.27
C LEU A 115 -2.88 -42.08 -26.20
N ALA A 116 -2.25 -43.25 -26.00
CA ALA A 116 -0.79 -43.38 -25.95
C ALA A 116 -0.15 -43.11 -27.33
N ALA A 117 -0.70 -43.65 -28.41
CA ALA A 117 -0.21 -43.40 -29.77
C ALA A 117 -0.27 -41.91 -30.16
N ARG A 118 -1.33 -41.21 -29.74
CA ARG A 118 -1.51 -39.78 -30.02
C ARG A 118 -0.58 -38.87 -29.22
N ILE A 119 -0.07 -39.33 -28.08
CA ILE A 119 0.94 -38.62 -27.28
C ILE A 119 2.34 -38.81 -27.90
N GLU A 120 2.62 -39.98 -28.45
CA GLU A 120 3.91 -40.31 -29.06
C GLU A 120 4.12 -39.60 -30.42
N ASP A 121 3.08 -39.47 -31.24
CA ASP A 121 3.12 -38.67 -32.48
C ASP A 121 3.32 -37.16 -32.19
N LYS A 122 2.74 -36.64 -31.10
CA LYS A 122 2.94 -35.23 -30.69
C LYS A 122 4.30 -34.95 -30.07
N ALA A 123 4.99 -35.98 -29.58
CA ALA A 123 6.33 -35.86 -29.03
C ALA A 123 7.41 -35.83 -30.13
N GLN A 124 7.15 -36.44 -31.29
CA GLN A 124 8.09 -36.45 -32.41
C GLN A 124 8.03 -35.18 -33.29
N GLU A 125 6.90 -34.46 -33.35
CA GLU A 125 6.77 -33.19 -34.09
C GLU A 125 7.49 -31.98 -33.42
N LYS A 126 7.99 -32.11 -32.19
CA LYS A 126 8.68 -31.02 -31.45
C LYS A 126 10.20 -31.18 -31.38
N GLY A 127 10.80 -31.98 -32.25
CA GLY A 127 12.25 -32.15 -32.34
C GLY A 127 12.86 -31.46 -33.56
N THR A 128 13.20 -30.17 -33.47
CA THR A 128 14.29 -29.57 -34.26
C THR A 128 14.86 -28.32 -33.60
N ASP A 129 16.08 -28.46 -33.09
CA ASP A 129 17.17 -27.49 -32.88
C ASP A 129 16.86 -26.02 -32.60
N LEU A 130 16.97 -25.63 -31.32
CA LEU A 130 17.60 -24.36 -30.94
C LEU A 130 18.57 -24.60 -29.77
N ALA A 131 19.78 -24.04 -29.95
CA ALA A 131 20.98 -24.30 -29.19
C ALA A 131 20.85 -24.14 -27.67
N ILE A 132 21.52 -25.03 -26.93
CA ILE A 132 21.80 -24.92 -25.50
C ILE A 132 23.04 -24.03 -25.33
N PRO A 133 22.95 -22.84 -24.72
CA PRO A 133 24.08 -22.27 -24.00
C PRO A 133 24.07 -22.76 -22.55
N GLU A 134 25.25 -23.19 -22.10
CA GLU A 134 25.57 -23.68 -20.76
C GLU A 134 24.99 -22.82 -19.62
N ALA A 135 24.57 -23.52 -18.56
CA ALA A 135 24.07 -22.94 -17.33
C ALA A 135 25.11 -22.11 -16.56
N PRO A 136 24.72 -20.99 -15.92
CA PRO A 136 25.39 -20.48 -14.74
C PRO A 136 24.63 -20.88 -13.46
N ARG A 137 25.44 -21.15 -12.46
CA ARG A 137 25.13 -21.77 -11.16
C ARG A 137 24.34 -20.84 -10.22
N VAL A 138 23.46 -21.46 -9.46
CA VAL A 138 22.94 -21.13 -8.12
C VAL A 138 23.34 -19.75 -7.56
N LEU A 139 22.37 -18.85 -7.44
CA LEU A 139 22.32 -17.81 -6.41
C LEU A 139 20.99 -17.96 -5.64
N GLU A 140 21.12 -18.04 -4.33
CA GLU A 140 20.13 -18.50 -3.37
C GLU A 140 18.82 -17.65 -3.36
N GLY A 141 17.69 -18.32 -3.60
CA GLY A 141 16.42 -18.02 -2.90
C GLY A 141 15.66 -16.73 -3.23
N ARG A 142 15.67 -16.21 -4.47
CA ARG A 142 14.77 -15.13 -4.89
C ARG A 142 13.89 -15.56 -6.06
N VAL A 143 12.61 -15.21 -5.97
CA VAL A 143 11.58 -15.39 -7.01
C VAL A 143 12.17 -15.00 -8.35
N VAL A 144 12.31 -16.00 -9.22
CA VAL A 144 12.68 -15.82 -10.61
C VAL A 144 11.44 -15.24 -11.29
N THR A 145 11.39 -13.93 -11.45
CA THR A 145 10.55 -13.37 -12.52
C THR A 145 11.28 -13.70 -13.82
N GLU A 146 10.83 -14.76 -14.50
CA GLU A 146 11.47 -15.29 -15.70
C GLU A 146 11.57 -14.26 -16.85
N HIS A 147 10.91 -13.10 -16.74
CA HIS A 147 11.16 -11.93 -17.57
C HIS A 147 11.20 -10.66 -16.71
N VAL A 148 12.41 -10.21 -16.33
CA VAL A 148 12.62 -8.85 -15.83
C VAL A 148 12.46 -7.88 -16.99
N ASP A 149 11.68 -6.82 -16.78
CA ASP A 149 11.49 -5.78 -17.79
C ASP A 149 12.86 -5.24 -18.26
N PRO A 150 13.13 -5.18 -19.59
CA PRO A 150 14.43 -4.76 -20.11
C PRO A 150 14.78 -3.31 -19.72
N ASP A 151 13.79 -2.43 -19.53
CA ASP A 151 14.00 -1.06 -19.09
C ASP A 151 14.38 -1.01 -17.60
N ALA A 152 13.78 -1.88 -16.77
CA ALA A 152 14.22 -2.04 -15.38
C ALA A 152 15.65 -2.57 -15.30
N LYS A 153 16.00 -3.55 -16.15
CA LYS A 153 17.36 -4.09 -16.23
C LYS A 153 18.37 -3.01 -16.58
N ARG A 154 18.11 -2.23 -17.64
CA ARG A 154 18.98 -1.12 -18.06
C ARG A 154 19.12 -0.07 -16.96
N ALA A 155 18.03 0.33 -16.33
CA ALA A 155 18.05 1.33 -15.27
C ALA A 155 18.88 0.86 -14.05
N LEU A 156 18.78 -0.42 -13.69
CA LEU A 156 19.53 -1.02 -12.59
C LEU A 156 21.02 -1.24 -12.88
N GLU A 157 21.49 -1.06 -14.11
CA GLU A 157 22.93 -1.02 -14.41
C GLU A 157 23.59 0.25 -13.84
N ARG A 158 22.80 1.29 -13.57
CA ARG A 158 23.30 2.50 -12.90
C ARG A 158 23.40 2.27 -11.39
N GLU A 159 24.58 2.55 -10.83
CA GLU A 159 24.90 2.27 -9.43
C GLU A 159 23.99 3.03 -8.44
N ASP A 160 23.69 4.29 -8.74
CA ASP A 160 22.79 5.15 -7.97
C ASP A 160 21.36 4.59 -7.89
N VAL A 161 20.82 4.13 -9.02
CA VAL A 161 19.49 3.52 -9.13
C VAL A 161 19.46 2.18 -8.39
N ALA A 162 20.49 1.34 -8.58
CA ALA A 162 20.60 0.04 -7.91
C ALA A 162 20.66 0.19 -6.39
N ALA A 163 21.45 1.15 -5.87
CA ALA A 163 21.55 1.44 -4.45
C ALA A 163 20.21 1.92 -3.87
N ALA A 164 19.53 2.84 -4.55
CA ALA A 164 18.20 3.32 -4.13
C ALA A 164 17.15 2.20 -4.17
N PHE A 165 17.22 1.31 -5.15
CA PHE A 165 16.36 0.12 -5.26
C PHE A 165 16.56 -0.84 -4.08
N GLN A 166 17.79 -1.20 -3.72
CA GLN A 166 18.05 -2.11 -2.60
C GLN A 166 17.58 -1.50 -1.26
N GLN A 167 17.86 -0.22 -1.02
CA GLN A 167 17.37 0.49 0.17
C GLN A 167 15.83 0.52 0.21
N GLY A 168 15.19 0.77 -0.92
CA GLY A 168 13.74 0.68 -1.05
C GLY A 168 13.20 -0.71 -0.72
N LYS A 169 13.89 -1.77 -1.15
CA LYS A 169 13.51 -3.17 -0.89
C LYS A 169 13.59 -3.52 0.59
N GLU A 170 14.62 -3.08 1.30
CA GLU A 170 14.75 -3.29 2.75
C GLU A 170 13.62 -2.60 3.52
N LEU A 171 13.37 -1.32 3.23
CA LEU A 171 12.29 -0.55 3.86
C LEU A 171 10.90 -1.09 3.51
N GLY A 172 10.74 -1.57 2.28
CA GLY A 172 9.51 -2.22 1.84
C GLY A 172 9.24 -3.51 2.61
N ARG A 173 10.28 -4.32 2.88
CA ARG A 173 10.14 -5.53 3.70
C ARG A 173 9.80 -5.21 5.14
N GLU A 174 10.42 -4.18 5.73
CA GLU A 174 10.05 -3.68 7.07
C GLU A 174 8.58 -3.24 7.09
N TRP A 175 8.14 -2.54 6.05
CA TRP A 175 6.74 -2.13 5.93
C TRP A 175 5.78 -3.31 5.81
N VAL A 176 6.07 -4.29 4.94
CA VAL A 176 5.18 -5.45 4.70
C VAL A 176 5.13 -6.38 5.92
N SER A 177 6.26 -6.57 6.60
CA SER A 177 6.35 -7.44 7.78
C SER A 177 5.76 -6.83 9.05
N ALA A 178 5.67 -5.50 9.14
CA ALA A 178 5.10 -4.83 10.30
C ALA A 178 3.57 -4.93 10.33
N GLU A 179 3.04 -5.69 11.29
CA GLU A 179 1.61 -5.67 11.62
C GLU A 179 1.17 -4.24 11.98
N GLY A 180 0.09 -3.75 11.35
CA GLY A 180 -0.60 -2.53 11.81
C GLY A 180 -0.01 -1.19 11.37
N HIS A 181 0.21 -0.98 10.06
CA HIS A 181 0.44 0.35 9.48
C HIS A 181 1.71 1.07 9.98
N ALA A 182 2.89 0.46 9.80
CA ALA A 182 4.18 1.12 10.02
C ALA A 182 4.34 2.39 9.16
N THR A 183 3.76 3.50 9.65
CA THR A 183 3.69 4.79 8.96
C THR A 183 5.10 5.35 8.75
N LYS A 184 6.03 5.00 9.64
CA LYS A 184 7.46 5.32 9.50
C LYS A 184 8.06 4.61 8.28
N ALA A 185 7.90 3.29 8.16
CA ALA A 185 8.42 2.52 7.03
C ALA A 185 7.81 2.97 5.69
N LYS A 186 6.49 3.25 5.66
CA LYS A 186 5.83 3.81 4.46
C LYS A 186 6.42 5.15 4.04
N LYS A 187 6.63 6.07 4.99
CA LYS A 187 7.25 7.37 4.72
C LYS A 187 8.69 7.23 4.23
N ALA A 188 9.45 6.30 4.81
CA ALA A 188 10.83 6.03 4.40
C ALA A 188 10.89 5.45 2.98
N LEU A 189 10.04 4.47 2.66
CA LEU A 189 9.90 3.93 1.31
C LEU A 189 9.48 5.02 0.31
N ALA A 190 8.49 5.86 0.67
CA ALA A 190 8.06 6.97 -0.17
C ALA A 190 9.20 7.98 -0.42
N ALA A 191 10.06 8.25 0.57
CA ALA A 191 11.24 9.08 0.39
C ALA A 191 12.22 8.46 -0.61
N LYS A 192 12.44 7.14 -0.56
CA LYS A 192 13.29 6.45 -1.54
C LYS A 192 12.69 6.42 -2.94
N LEU A 193 11.38 6.30 -3.07
CA LEU A 193 10.71 6.43 -4.37
C LEU A 193 10.86 7.84 -4.95
N MET A 194 10.89 8.88 -4.12
CA MET A 194 11.20 10.24 -4.54
C MET A 194 12.68 10.41 -4.92
N ASP A 195 13.61 9.80 -4.18
CA ASP A 195 15.02 9.76 -4.58
C ASP A 195 15.16 9.12 -5.97
N LEU A 196 14.48 7.98 -6.21
CA LEU A 196 14.46 7.34 -7.53
C LEU A 196 13.92 8.27 -8.61
N ARG A 197 12.81 8.97 -8.37
CA ARG A 197 12.23 9.95 -9.32
C ARG A 197 13.22 11.05 -9.72
N GLU A 198 14.06 11.48 -8.80
CA GLU A 198 15.10 12.48 -9.07
C GLU A 198 16.24 11.96 -9.95
N LEU A 199 16.45 10.64 -9.98
CA LEU A 199 17.47 10.00 -10.81
C LEU A 199 17.02 9.75 -12.26
N PHE A 200 15.74 9.90 -12.56
CA PHE A 200 15.21 9.79 -13.91
C PHE A 200 14.80 11.15 -14.44
N GLU A 201 14.88 11.32 -15.76
CA GLU A 201 14.41 12.52 -16.44
C GLU A 201 13.16 12.21 -17.27
N HIS A 202 12.20 13.12 -17.24
CA HIS A 202 11.02 13.12 -18.10
C HIS A 202 10.74 14.54 -18.58
N LYS A 203 10.69 14.74 -19.91
CA LYS A 203 10.47 16.06 -20.55
C LYS A 203 11.46 17.14 -20.10
N GLY A 204 12.73 16.79 -19.87
CA GLY A 204 13.80 17.73 -19.50
C GLY A 204 13.82 18.17 -18.04
N HIS A 205 13.01 17.52 -17.19
CA HIS A 205 13.00 17.71 -15.75
C HIS A 205 13.20 16.38 -15.03
N PRO A 206 13.63 16.39 -13.76
CA PRO A 206 13.55 15.19 -12.93
C PRO A 206 12.11 14.65 -12.95
N ASP A 207 11.95 13.33 -12.94
CA ASP A 207 10.66 12.67 -13.13
C ASP A 207 9.79 12.70 -11.87
N TRP A 208 9.40 13.90 -11.47
CA TRP A 208 8.64 14.16 -10.25
C TRP A 208 7.27 13.47 -10.19
N ASN A 209 6.69 13.14 -11.34
CA ASN A 209 5.41 12.42 -11.44
C ASN A 209 5.60 10.90 -11.49
N GLY A 210 6.79 10.44 -11.86
CA GLY A 210 7.04 9.03 -12.11
C GLY A 210 6.53 8.58 -13.47
N ASP A 211 6.45 9.46 -14.47
CA ASP A 211 5.93 9.14 -15.81
C ASP A 211 7.00 8.53 -16.74
N SER A 212 8.27 8.48 -16.31
CA SER A 212 9.34 7.81 -17.03
C SER A 212 9.12 6.31 -17.08
N ARG A 213 9.26 5.74 -18.27
CA ARG A 213 9.11 4.30 -18.52
C ARG A 213 10.11 3.48 -17.72
N GLU A 214 11.36 3.93 -17.64
CA GLU A 214 12.41 3.26 -16.86
C GLU A 214 12.11 3.29 -15.37
N TYR A 215 11.64 4.43 -14.85
CA TYR A 215 11.21 4.55 -13.45
C TYR A 215 10.05 3.59 -13.15
N GLN A 216 9.01 3.56 -14.00
CA GLN A 216 7.85 2.69 -13.83
C GLN A 216 8.24 1.21 -13.84
N ALA A 217 9.16 0.81 -14.70
CA ALA A 217 9.68 -0.55 -14.75
C ALA A 217 10.41 -0.92 -13.45
N VAL A 218 11.30 -0.06 -12.95
CA VAL A 218 12.03 -0.27 -11.68
C VAL A 218 11.08 -0.34 -10.48
N VAL A 219 10.11 0.56 -10.39
CA VAL A 219 9.15 0.58 -9.28
C VAL A 219 8.18 -0.59 -9.34
N THR A 220 7.78 -1.03 -10.54
CA THR A 220 6.98 -2.24 -10.72
C THR A 220 7.73 -3.46 -10.22
N LEU A 221 9.00 -3.61 -10.63
CA LEU A 221 9.87 -4.68 -10.14
C LEU A 221 10.03 -4.63 -8.63
N LEU A 222 10.21 -3.43 -8.04
CA LEU A 222 10.32 -3.25 -6.60
C LEU A 222 9.07 -3.75 -5.87
N TYR A 223 7.87 -3.36 -6.33
CA TYR A 223 6.63 -3.81 -5.70
C TYR A 223 6.35 -5.30 -5.88
N GLN A 224 6.72 -5.87 -7.04
CA GLN A 224 6.66 -7.32 -7.27
C GLN A 224 7.58 -8.06 -6.29
N ASP A 225 8.83 -7.61 -6.13
CA ASP A 225 9.80 -8.16 -5.20
C ASP A 225 9.36 -8.10 -3.73
N LEU A 226 8.52 -7.13 -3.40
CA LEU A 226 7.95 -6.94 -2.06
C LEU A 226 6.64 -7.73 -1.85
N GLY A 227 6.04 -8.29 -2.90
CA GLY A 227 4.71 -8.92 -2.84
C GLY A 227 3.61 -7.92 -2.46
N VAL A 228 3.71 -6.67 -2.90
CA VAL A 228 2.79 -5.59 -2.51
C VAL A 228 1.66 -5.44 -3.52
N GLU A 229 0.43 -5.62 -3.04
CA GLU A 229 -0.79 -5.50 -3.84
C GLU A 229 -1.15 -4.04 -4.16
N PRO A 230 -1.83 -3.75 -5.29
CA PRO A 230 -2.17 -2.38 -5.70
C PRO A 230 -2.84 -1.50 -4.61
N PRO A 231 -3.75 -2.01 -3.76
CA PRO A 231 -4.33 -1.21 -2.67
C PRO A 231 -3.28 -0.75 -1.65
N GLN A 232 -2.27 -1.57 -1.37
CA GLN A 232 -1.20 -1.24 -0.44
C GLN A 232 -0.26 -0.18 -1.03
N ARG A 233 -0.01 -0.22 -2.36
CA ARG A 233 0.80 0.78 -3.08
C ARG A 233 0.23 2.20 -2.92
N ARG A 234 -1.10 2.36 -2.95
CA ARG A 234 -1.77 3.66 -2.77
C ARG A 234 -1.39 4.35 -1.45
N ALA A 235 -1.16 3.59 -0.39
CA ALA A 235 -0.77 4.15 0.91
C ALA A 235 0.63 4.79 0.87
N VAL A 236 1.56 4.20 0.10
CA VAL A 236 2.91 4.76 -0.09
C VAL A 236 2.85 5.96 -1.03
N LEU A 237 2.08 5.87 -2.12
CA LEU A 237 1.91 6.96 -3.08
C LEU A 237 1.34 8.24 -2.44
N HIS A 238 0.43 8.12 -1.48
CA HIS A 238 -0.04 9.28 -0.71
C HIS A 238 1.12 10.00 0.02
N HIS A 239 2.12 9.29 0.52
CA HIS A 239 3.31 9.90 1.12
C HIS A 239 4.25 10.51 0.08
N VAL A 240 4.37 9.89 -1.10
CA VAL A 240 5.11 10.44 -2.25
C VAL A 240 4.53 11.81 -2.66
N GLU A 241 3.20 11.91 -2.77
CA GLU A 241 2.53 13.18 -3.11
C GLU A 241 2.73 14.29 -2.07
N ASN A 242 2.86 13.92 -0.78
CA ASN A 242 3.21 14.89 0.25
C ASN A 242 4.67 15.38 0.09
N LEU A 243 5.61 14.47 -0.24
CA LEU A 243 7.01 14.81 -0.45
C LEU A 243 7.23 15.65 -1.72
N LYS A 244 6.40 15.50 -2.76
CA LYS A 244 6.41 16.38 -3.94
C LYS A 244 6.30 17.86 -3.54
N ARG A 245 5.43 18.18 -2.57
CA ARG A 245 5.27 19.55 -2.05
C ARG A 245 6.52 20.09 -1.36
N GLU A 246 7.35 19.22 -0.81
CA GLU A 246 8.54 19.59 -0.06
C GLU A 246 9.73 19.81 -0.99
N ARG A 247 9.91 18.90 -1.97
CA ARG A 247 11.06 18.84 -2.86
C ARG A 247 10.91 19.68 -4.12
N ILE A 248 9.71 19.75 -4.71
CA ILE A 248 9.50 20.47 -5.97
C ILE A 248 9.46 21.98 -5.69
N PRO A 249 10.26 22.80 -6.43
CA PRO A 249 10.18 24.25 -6.34
C PRO A 249 8.76 24.75 -6.59
N GLN A 250 8.30 25.73 -5.80
CA GLN A 250 6.93 26.24 -5.88
C GLN A 250 6.57 26.78 -7.27
N ALA A 251 7.54 27.33 -8.01
CA ALA A 251 7.35 27.79 -9.38
C ALA A 251 6.91 26.68 -10.34
N LEU A 252 7.28 25.42 -10.06
CA LEU A 252 6.99 24.25 -10.88
C LEU A 252 5.75 23.48 -10.42
N TRP A 253 5.07 23.93 -9.35
CA TRP A 253 3.92 23.19 -8.79
C TRP A 253 2.76 23.03 -9.78
N GLY A 254 2.49 24.05 -10.60
CA GLY A 254 1.43 23.98 -11.62
C GLY A 254 1.71 22.92 -12.68
N GLU A 255 2.97 22.77 -13.08
CA GLU A 255 3.41 21.80 -14.09
C GLU A 255 3.30 20.35 -13.58
N PHE A 256 3.70 20.11 -12.33
CA PHE A 256 3.70 18.76 -11.73
C PHE A 256 2.43 18.42 -10.92
N GLY A 257 1.35 19.18 -11.13
CA GLY A 257 0.05 18.94 -10.47
C GLY A 257 0.09 19.06 -8.94
N VAL A 258 1.09 19.75 -8.38
CA VAL A 258 1.26 19.90 -6.94
C VAL A 258 0.32 20.98 -6.43
N SER A 259 -0.78 20.56 -5.82
CA SER A 259 -1.70 21.51 -5.20
C SER A 259 -1.12 22.07 -3.89
N PRO A 260 -1.23 23.38 -3.65
CA PRO A 260 -0.87 23.96 -2.36
C PRO A 260 -1.74 23.35 -1.25
N LEU A 261 -1.20 23.28 -0.03
CA LEU A 261 -1.98 22.84 1.13
C LEU A 261 -3.26 23.67 1.26
N THR A 262 -4.40 22.99 1.32
CA THR A 262 -5.70 23.66 1.51
C THR A 262 -5.72 24.40 2.85
N ARG A 263 -6.61 25.39 3.00
CA ARG A 263 -6.76 26.11 4.28
C ARG A 263 -7.01 25.14 5.43
N GLY A 264 -7.86 24.13 5.21
CA GLY A 264 -8.13 23.08 6.20
C GLY A 264 -6.91 22.25 6.56
N GLN A 265 -6.11 21.84 5.57
CA GLN A 265 -4.86 21.10 5.81
C GLN A 265 -3.83 21.95 6.57
N ARG A 266 -3.69 23.23 6.22
CA ARG A 266 -2.84 24.18 6.97
C ARG A 266 -3.30 24.35 8.42
N THR A 267 -4.61 24.52 8.64
CA THR A 267 -5.16 24.60 10.00
C THR A 267 -4.96 23.30 10.77
N GLN A 268 -5.11 22.13 10.15
CA GLN A 268 -4.90 20.85 10.81
C GLN A 268 -3.42 20.63 11.17
N LEU A 269 -2.49 21.01 10.29
CA LEU A 269 -1.06 21.02 10.59
C LEU A 269 -0.76 21.97 11.75
N GLY A 270 -1.30 23.18 11.74
CA GLY A 270 -1.18 24.13 12.85
C GLY A 270 -1.70 23.57 14.18
N LYS A 271 -2.85 22.88 14.18
CA LYS A 271 -3.40 22.20 15.38
C LYS A 271 -2.50 21.07 15.87
N LYS A 272 -1.96 20.23 14.96
CA LYS A 272 -1.04 19.15 15.32
C LYS A 272 0.27 19.70 15.91
N ALA A 273 0.78 20.77 15.33
CA ALA A 273 1.99 21.44 15.78
C ALA A 273 1.78 22.09 17.17
N GLY A 274 0.64 22.77 17.38
CA GLY A 274 0.26 23.31 18.68
C GLY A 274 0.13 22.21 19.74
N LYS A 275 -0.55 21.11 19.43
CA LYS A 275 -0.69 19.97 20.34
C LYS A 275 0.66 19.37 20.74
N ALA A 276 1.57 19.18 19.79
CA ALA A 276 2.91 18.68 20.09
C ALA A 276 3.69 19.63 21.00
N SER A 277 3.57 20.94 20.79
CA SER A 277 4.17 21.96 21.66
C SER A 277 3.59 21.94 23.07
N ASP A 278 2.27 21.78 23.21
CA ASP A 278 1.58 21.68 24.50
C ASP A 278 2.01 20.40 25.26
N GLU A 279 2.15 19.28 24.55
CA GLU A 279 2.65 18.00 25.09
C GLU A 279 4.08 18.16 25.62
N VAL A 280 4.98 18.76 24.84
CA VAL A 280 6.37 19.07 25.26
C VAL A 280 6.40 19.99 26.48
N SER A 281 5.62 21.08 26.46
CA SER A 281 5.55 22.04 27.58
C SER A 281 5.04 21.37 28.87
N THR A 282 4.01 20.52 28.75
CA THR A 282 3.44 19.79 29.88
C THR A 282 4.44 18.79 30.46
N MET A 283 5.11 18.01 29.60
CA MET A 283 6.15 17.07 30.03
C MET A 283 7.33 17.79 30.69
N SER A 284 7.80 18.90 30.12
CA SER A 284 8.88 19.71 30.68
C SER A 284 8.55 20.22 32.08
N LYS A 285 7.34 20.78 32.28
CA LYS A 285 6.87 21.23 33.61
C LYS A 285 6.78 20.07 34.62
N ALA A 286 6.26 18.92 34.20
CA ALA A 286 6.16 17.74 35.06
C ALA A 286 7.56 17.24 35.49
N LEU A 287 8.51 17.23 34.56
CA LEU A 287 9.90 16.86 34.81
C LEU A 287 10.59 17.85 35.73
N ALA A 288 10.45 19.16 35.51
CA ALA A 288 11.03 20.17 36.40
C ALA A 288 10.53 20.02 37.85
N GLY A 289 9.22 19.73 38.03
CA GLY A 289 8.64 19.49 39.35
C GLY A 289 9.10 18.18 40.02
N GLN A 290 9.51 17.18 39.24
CA GLN A 290 10.06 15.92 39.75
C GLN A 290 11.58 16.02 40.00
N ALA A 291 12.31 16.73 39.16
CA ALA A 291 13.73 17.03 39.32
C ALA A 291 13.97 17.83 40.60
N ALA A 292 13.17 18.87 40.86
CA ALA A 292 13.20 19.63 42.12
C ALA A 292 12.94 18.77 43.37
N LYS A 293 12.38 17.56 43.21
CA LYS A 293 12.14 16.58 44.29
C LYS A 293 13.19 15.47 44.34
N GLY A 294 14.23 15.52 43.50
CA GLY A 294 15.23 14.46 43.35
C GLY A 294 14.68 13.15 42.77
N LYS A 295 13.56 13.20 42.02
CA LYS A 295 12.82 12.01 41.54
C LYS A 295 12.71 11.92 40.02
N ALA A 296 13.31 12.84 39.27
CA ALA A 296 13.30 12.74 37.82
C ALA A 296 14.15 11.53 37.39
N THR A 297 13.51 10.53 36.80
CA THR A 297 14.23 9.35 36.29
C THR A 297 14.88 9.70 34.95
N GLY A 298 16.10 9.19 34.69
CA GLY A 298 16.78 9.39 33.39
C GLY A 298 15.92 9.02 32.18
N HIS A 299 15.04 8.02 32.33
CA HIS A 299 14.07 7.63 31.31
C HIS A 299 13.09 8.74 30.92
N GLN A 300 12.62 9.54 31.88
CA GLN A 300 11.69 10.65 31.61
C GLN A 300 12.40 11.77 30.84
N MET A 301 13.68 12.01 31.10
CA MET A 301 14.46 13.01 30.37
C MET A 301 14.77 12.58 28.94
N VAL A 302 15.13 11.31 28.72
CA VAL A 302 15.26 10.76 27.36
C VAL A 302 13.93 10.82 26.61
N THR A 303 12.82 10.57 27.30
CA THR A 303 11.47 10.68 26.72
C THR A 303 11.13 12.12 26.34
N LEU A 304 11.45 13.10 27.20
CA LEU A 304 11.28 14.52 26.90
C LEU A 304 12.15 14.95 25.72
N ALA A 305 13.43 14.57 25.68
CA ALA A 305 14.33 14.86 24.58
C ALA A 305 13.80 14.30 23.26
N LYS A 306 13.32 13.04 23.26
CA LYS A 306 12.69 12.41 22.10
C LYS A 306 11.42 13.15 21.66
N HIS A 307 10.62 13.65 22.59
CA HIS A 307 9.43 14.44 22.27
C HIS A 307 9.76 15.84 21.75
N ILE A 308 10.82 16.48 22.26
CA ILE A 308 11.35 17.74 21.73
C ILE A 308 11.81 17.52 20.29
N ASP A 309 12.63 16.49 20.03
CA ASP A 309 13.11 16.16 18.69
C ASP A 309 11.97 15.79 17.73
N GLN A 310 10.96 15.05 18.20
CA GLN A 310 9.78 14.74 17.40
C GLN A 310 8.92 15.97 17.12
N GLY A 311 8.71 16.85 18.11
CA GLY A 311 8.00 18.12 17.93
C GLY A 311 8.72 18.98 16.89
N MET A 312 10.03 19.13 17.04
CA MET A 312 10.90 19.81 16.07
C MET A 312 10.82 19.21 14.66
N ALA A 313 10.87 17.88 14.54
CA ALA A 313 10.76 17.19 13.27
C ALA A 313 9.36 17.35 12.63
N VAL A 314 8.29 17.40 13.41
CA VAL A 314 6.93 17.71 12.90
C VAL A 314 6.83 19.16 12.42
N PHE A 315 7.60 20.08 13.01
CA PHE A 315 7.84 21.44 12.53
C PHE A 315 8.83 21.50 11.34
N THR A 316 8.82 20.48 10.47
CA THR A 316 9.52 20.49 9.16
C THR A 316 9.38 21.83 8.43
N THR A 317 10.34 22.10 7.55
CA THR A 317 10.44 23.25 6.63
C THR A 317 9.11 23.71 6.04
N THR A 318 8.16 22.79 5.79
CA THR A 318 6.82 23.08 5.28
C THR A 318 5.95 23.90 6.25
N SER A 319 6.01 23.59 7.56
CA SER A 319 5.33 24.35 8.62
C SER A 319 6.01 25.70 8.89
N LEU A 320 7.34 25.75 8.80
CA LEU A 320 8.09 27.01 8.90
C LEU A 320 7.86 27.91 7.68
N ARG A 321 7.63 27.36 6.48
CA ARG A 321 7.35 28.13 5.25
C ARG A 321 6.03 28.89 5.32
N VAL A 322 5.02 28.37 6.01
CA VAL A 322 3.74 29.07 6.20
C VAL A 322 3.76 30.09 7.35
N MET A 323 4.81 30.08 8.17
CA MET A 323 5.03 31.08 9.22
C MET A 323 5.65 32.36 8.65
N THR A 324 5.26 33.50 9.20
CA THR A 324 5.97 34.77 8.94
C THR A 324 7.41 34.70 9.45
N SER A 325 8.29 35.56 8.93
CA SER A 325 9.70 35.62 9.39
C SER A 325 9.80 35.82 10.91
N LYS A 326 8.93 36.66 11.49
CA LYS A 326 8.85 36.92 12.93
C LYS A 326 8.45 35.67 13.73
N GLN A 327 7.45 34.93 13.26
CA GLN A 327 7.02 33.67 13.89
C GLN A 327 8.10 32.59 13.84
N ARG A 328 8.83 32.49 12.73
CA ARG A 328 9.98 31.58 12.62
C ARG A 328 11.11 31.95 13.58
N ALA A 329 11.38 33.24 13.77
CA ALA A 329 12.38 33.70 14.72
C ALA A 329 11.97 33.32 16.16
N ALA A 330 10.75 33.67 16.58
CA ALA A 330 10.23 33.33 17.91
C ALA A 330 10.26 31.81 18.18
N PHE A 331 9.83 31.00 17.21
CA PHE A 331 9.87 29.54 17.34
C PHE A 331 11.30 28.99 17.50
N ARG A 332 12.28 29.54 16.77
CA ARG A 332 13.69 29.14 16.93
C ARG A 332 14.23 29.50 18.31
N ASP A 333 13.86 30.67 18.83
CA ASP A 333 14.27 31.11 20.16
C ASP A 333 13.65 30.22 21.25
N GLU A 334 12.37 29.86 21.12
CA GLU A 334 11.68 28.92 22.02
C GLU A 334 12.32 27.53 22.02
N VAL A 335 12.61 26.98 20.83
CA VAL A 335 13.31 25.71 20.66
C VAL A 335 14.69 25.75 21.31
N LYS A 336 15.46 26.82 21.07
CA LYS A 336 16.80 26.99 21.63
C LYS A 336 16.73 27.04 23.16
N ALA A 337 15.81 27.83 23.71
CA ALA A 337 15.61 27.93 25.15
C ALA A 337 15.23 26.56 25.77
N ALA A 338 14.38 25.78 25.10
CA ALA A 338 14.02 24.44 25.55
C ALA A 338 15.22 23.47 25.55
N ARG A 339 16.10 23.56 24.54
CA ARG A 339 17.33 22.77 24.46
C ARG A 339 18.33 23.17 25.54
N ASP A 340 18.58 24.47 25.70
CA ASP A 340 19.48 25.00 26.73
C ASP A 340 19.01 24.58 28.14
N GLN A 341 17.69 24.56 28.38
CA GLN A 341 17.12 24.09 29.64
C GLN A 341 17.30 22.57 29.83
N ALA A 342 17.15 21.78 28.77
CA ALA A 342 17.39 20.33 28.83
C ALA A 342 18.87 20.01 29.11
N ASP A 343 19.79 20.70 28.43
CA ASP A 343 21.24 20.53 28.62
C ASP A 343 21.67 20.95 30.03
N ALA A 344 21.07 22.02 30.60
CA ALA A 344 21.32 22.43 31.97
C ALA A 344 20.88 21.38 32.99
N LEU A 345 19.69 20.79 32.81
CA LEU A 345 19.19 19.71 33.67
C LEU A 345 20.07 18.46 33.60
N LEU A 346 20.57 18.11 32.41
CA LEU A 346 21.50 16.98 32.25
C LEU A 346 22.81 17.19 33.01
N ARG A 347 23.40 18.40 32.95
CA ARG A 347 24.62 18.72 33.72
C ARG A 347 24.39 18.70 35.23
N GLU A 348 23.23 19.15 35.70
CA GLU A 348 22.89 19.10 37.13
C GLU A 348 22.85 17.65 37.63
N LEU A 349 22.44 16.70 36.79
CA LEU A 349 22.40 15.28 37.14
C LEU A 349 23.76 14.60 37.08
N GLU A 350 24.60 14.93 36.08
CA GLU A 350 25.97 14.44 36.03
C GLU A 350 26.74 14.84 37.30
N GLY A 351 26.49 16.03 37.84
CA GLY A 351 27.06 16.48 39.11
C GLY A 351 26.43 15.89 40.38
N LEU A 352 25.33 15.14 40.27
CA LEU A 352 24.71 14.42 41.40
C LEU A 352 25.15 12.95 41.48
N GLU A 353 25.82 12.43 40.46
CA GLU A 353 26.38 11.07 40.42
C GLU A 353 27.82 10.98 40.98
N GLU A 354 28.47 12.12 41.21
CA GLU A 354 29.73 12.25 41.99
C GLU A 354 29.46 12.47 43.47
#